data_AF-A0A336N412-F1
#
_entry.id   AF-A0A336N412-F1
#
_cell.length_a   1.000
_cell.length_b   1.000
_cell.length_c   1.000
_cell.angle_alpha   90.00
_cell.angle_beta   90.00
_cell.angle_gamma   90.00
#
_symmetry.space_group_name_H-M   'P 1'
#
loop_
_entity.id
_entity.type
_entity.pdbx_description
1 polymer ?
#
loop_
_entity_poly.entity_id
_entity_poly.type
_entity_poly.pdbx_seq_one_letter_code
_entity_poly.pdbx_strand_id
1 'polypeptide(L)'
;MLQGNLYIISAPSGAGKSSLISALLKRANSHKMMVSVSHTTRPPRPGEQEGVHYYFVSHSEFEDLIARHAFLEYAKVFGGNYYGTSLFAIEENLAKGIDVFLDIDWQGAQQIRKR
;
A
#
# COMPACT_ATOMS: atom_id res chain seq x y z
N MET A 1 1.83 9.28 23.01
CA MET A 1 0.90 8.29 22.41
C MET A 1 1.74 7.16 21.86
N LEU A 2 1.28 5.91 21.89
CA LEU A 2 2.02 4.81 21.24
C LEU A 2 1.96 5.00 19.72
N GLN A 3 3.11 4.86 19.06
CA GLN A 3 3.22 4.83 17.59
C GLN A 3 2.61 3.52 17.08
N GLY A 4 1.94 3.58 15.93
CA GLY A 4 1.41 2.40 15.25
C GLY A 4 2.53 1.52 14.71
N ASN A 5 2.21 0.26 14.43
CA ASN A 5 3.12 -0.71 13.84
C ASN A 5 2.89 -0.87 12.35
N LEU A 6 3.98 -1.05 11.60
CA LEU A 6 3.93 -1.40 10.18
C LEU A 6 4.04 -2.91 10.02
N TYR A 7 3.02 -3.53 9.43
CA TYR A 7 3.01 -4.95 9.11
C TYR A 7 3.10 -5.15 7.60
N ILE A 8 4.07 -5.93 7.15
CA ILE A 8 4.26 -6.26 5.74
C ILE A 8 3.86 -7.71 5.53
N ILE A 9 2.85 -7.93 4.69
CA ILE A 9 2.39 -9.26 4.32
C ILE A 9 2.77 -9.50 2.86
N SER A 10 3.78 -10.34 2.66
CA SER A 10 4.31 -10.68 1.33
C SER A 10 4.11 -12.16 1.03
N ALA A 11 3.47 -12.45 -0.09
CA ALA A 11 3.23 -13.79 -0.62
C ALA A 11 2.89 -13.68 -2.13
N PRO A 12 2.97 -14.77 -2.91
CA PRO A 12 2.54 -14.79 -4.31
C PRO A 12 1.08 -14.34 -4.51
N SER A 13 0.72 -13.94 -5.72
CA SER A 13 -0.67 -13.68 -6.09
C SER A 13 -1.52 -14.94 -5.87
N GLY A 14 -2.77 -14.78 -5.40
CA GLY A 14 -3.67 -15.90 -5.10
C GLY A 14 -3.45 -16.59 -3.74
N ALA A 15 -2.43 -16.22 -2.95
CA ALA A 15 -2.14 -16.83 -1.65
C ALA A 15 -3.09 -16.42 -0.50
N GLY A 16 -4.13 -15.60 -0.76
CA GLY A 16 -5.13 -15.23 0.23
C GLY A 16 -4.77 -14.08 1.19
N LYS A 17 -3.73 -13.29 0.90
CA LYS A 17 -3.28 -12.15 1.73
C LYS A 17 -4.40 -11.17 2.07
N SER A 18 -5.08 -10.65 1.04
CA SER A 18 -6.13 -9.65 1.21
C SER A 18 -7.32 -10.20 2.00
N SER A 19 -7.63 -11.50 1.84
CA SER A 19 -8.67 -12.20 2.63
C SER A 19 -8.28 -12.30 4.11
N LEU A 20 -7.03 -12.64 4.41
CA LEU A 20 -6.51 -12.69 5.78
C LEU A 20 -6.59 -11.33 6.46
N ILE A 21 -6.09 -10.28 5.79
CA ILE A 21 -6.11 -8.91 6.35
C ILE A 21 -7.54 -8.44 6.57
N SER A 22 -8.42 -8.66 5.58
CA SER A 22 -9.84 -8.33 5.70
C SER A 22 -10.51 -9.05 6.88
N ALA A 23 -10.18 -10.32 7.11
CA ALA A 23 -10.70 -11.08 8.24
C ALA A 23 -10.18 -10.55 9.59
N LEU A 24 -8.91 -10.13 9.65
CA LEU A 24 -8.31 -9.51 10.83
C LEU A 24 -8.99 -8.18 11.16
N LEU A 25 -9.11 -7.28 10.18
CA LEU A 25 -9.75 -5.97 10.35
C LEU A 25 -11.20 -6.07 10.83
N LYS A 26 -11.95 -7.07 10.35
CA LYS A 26 -13.33 -7.32 10.80
C LYS A 26 -13.45 -7.77 12.26
N ARG A 27 -12.37 -8.32 12.85
CA ARG A 27 -12.34 -8.81 14.24
C ARG A 27 -11.75 -7.79 15.21
N ALA A 28 -11.07 -6.76 14.70
CA ALA A 28 -10.42 -5.73 15.47
C ALA A 28 -11.45 -4.76 16.07
N ASN A 29 -11.80 -4.93 17.35
CA ASN A 29 -12.82 -4.10 18.00
C ASN A 29 -12.26 -2.91 18.82
N SER A 30 -11.00 -2.97 19.25
CA SER A 30 -10.42 -1.97 20.17
C SER A 30 -9.16 -1.28 19.67
N HIS A 31 -8.50 -1.82 18.64
CA HIS A 31 -7.24 -1.29 18.11
C HIS A 31 -7.41 -0.82 16.67
N LYS A 32 -6.93 0.39 16.37
CA LYS A 32 -7.08 0.98 15.03
C LYS A 32 -6.09 0.34 14.07
N MET A 33 -6.61 -0.29 13.03
CA MET A 33 -5.84 -0.96 12.00
C MET A 33 -6.38 -0.58 10.62
N MET A 34 -5.51 -0.51 9.62
CA MET A 34 -5.91 -0.27 8.23
C MET A 34 -5.01 -0.97 7.20
N VAL A 35 -5.54 -1.20 6.00
CA VAL A 35 -4.73 -1.54 4.83
C VAL A 35 -4.28 -0.25 4.15
N SER A 36 -3.01 -0.19 3.74
CA SER A 36 -2.51 0.92 2.92
C SER A 36 -3.15 0.93 1.54
N VAL A 37 -3.55 2.11 1.06
CA VAL A 37 -4.04 2.31 -0.31
C VAL A 37 -2.86 2.76 -1.19
N SER A 38 -2.49 1.94 -2.16
CA SER A 38 -1.38 2.24 -3.07
C SER A 38 -1.81 3.15 -4.21
N HIS A 39 -0.86 3.82 -4.84
CA HIS A 39 -1.05 4.55 -6.10
C HIS A 39 -0.90 3.57 -7.26
N THR A 40 -1.61 3.81 -8.37
CA THR A 40 -1.38 3.09 -9.62
C THR A 40 -1.60 3.97 -10.84
N THR A 41 -0.88 3.68 -11.91
CA THR A 41 -1.08 4.31 -13.23
C THR A 41 -2.08 3.57 -14.11
N ARG A 42 -2.56 2.41 -13.66
CA ARG A 42 -3.60 1.67 -14.35
C ARG A 42 -4.93 2.44 -14.22
N PRO A 43 -5.76 2.56 -15.27
CA PRO A 43 -7.09 3.13 -15.13
C PRO A 43 -7.97 2.29 -14.17
N PRO A 44 -8.91 2.93 -13.46
CA PRO A 44 -9.86 2.22 -12.60
C PRO A 44 -10.72 1.25 -13.41
N ARG A 45 -10.95 0.05 -12.86
CA ARG A 45 -11.92 -0.92 -13.38
C ARG A 45 -13.33 -0.55 -12.92
N PRO A 46 -14.39 -1.01 -13.62
CA PRO A 46 -15.75 -0.84 -13.15
C PRO A 46 -15.92 -1.31 -11.70
N GLY A 47 -16.41 -0.42 -10.84
CA GLY A 47 -16.61 -0.68 -9.40
C GLY A 47 -15.45 -0.28 -8.49
N GLU A 48 -14.25 -0.01 -9.03
CA GLU A 48 -13.15 0.57 -8.24
C GLU A 48 -13.42 2.04 -7.93
N GLN A 49 -12.97 2.48 -6.76
CA GLN A 49 -13.17 3.84 -6.24
C GLN A 49 -11.84 4.45 -5.83
N GLU A 50 -11.63 5.71 -6.21
CA GLU A 50 -10.48 6.55 -5.87
C GLU A 50 -10.31 6.64 -4.34
N GLY A 51 -9.08 6.46 -3.86
CA GLY A 51 -8.73 6.52 -2.44
C GLY A 51 -9.26 5.36 -1.58
N VAL A 52 -10.01 4.43 -2.16
CA VAL A 52 -10.48 3.20 -1.49
C VAL A 52 -9.70 1.99 -1.97
N HIS A 53 -9.60 1.83 -3.30
CA HIS A 53 -8.90 0.71 -3.91
C HIS A 53 -7.47 1.08 -4.26
N TYR A 54 -7.32 2.21 -4.96
CA TYR A 54 -6.05 2.82 -5.30
C TYR A 54 -6.23 4.34 -5.38
N TYR A 55 -5.11 5.06 -5.34
CA TYR A 55 -5.02 6.40 -5.91
C TYR A 55 -4.67 6.28 -7.39
N PHE A 56 -5.59 6.62 -8.28
CA PHE A 56 -5.41 6.48 -9.72
C PHE A 56 -4.75 7.74 -10.29
N VAL A 57 -3.47 7.63 -10.66
CA VAL A 57 -2.64 8.76 -11.10
C VAL A 57 -2.16 8.57 -12.53
N SER A 58 -1.74 9.64 -13.19
CA SER A 58 -1.11 9.52 -14.51
C SER A 58 0.31 8.95 -14.42
N HIS A 59 0.87 8.42 -15.52
CA HIS A 59 2.27 7.99 -15.56
C HIS A 59 3.25 9.13 -15.22
N SER A 60 3.03 10.33 -15.76
CA SER A 60 3.87 11.49 -15.45
C SER A 60 3.82 11.88 -13.99
N GLU A 61 2.64 11.86 -13.38
CA GLU A 61 2.46 12.16 -11.96
C GLU A 61 3.13 11.10 -11.08
N PHE A 62 3.03 9.83 -11.44
CA PHE A 62 3.70 8.75 -10.73
C PHE A 62 5.23 8.90 -10.80
N GLU A 63 5.78 9.26 -11.96
CA GLU A 63 7.21 9.49 -12.15
C GLU A 63 7.70 10.72 -11.35
N ASP A 64 6.90 11.78 -11.27
CA ASP A 64 7.16 12.93 -10.39
C ASP A 64 7.19 12.52 -8.90
N LEU A 65 6.26 11.63 -8.47
CA LEU A 65 6.24 11.10 -7.11
C LEU A 65 7.48 10.23 -6.80
N ILE A 66 7.96 9.44 -7.78
CA ILE A 66 9.22 8.71 -7.66
C ILE A 66 10.39 9.69 -7.48
N ALA A 67 10.48 10.73 -8.32
CA ALA A 67 11.55 11.72 -8.28
C ALA A 67 11.60 12.49 -6.95
N ARG A 68 10.45 12.65 -6.29
CA ARG A 68 10.32 13.28 -4.97
C ARG A 68 10.52 12.30 -3.80
N HIS A 69 10.91 11.06 -4.06
CA HIS A 69 11.06 10.00 -3.05
C HIS A 69 9.77 9.77 -2.22
N ALA A 70 8.60 9.98 -2.82
CA ALA A 70 7.31 9.93 -2.11
C ALA A 70 6.82 8.52 -1.78
N PHE A 71 7.45 7.49 -2.35
CA PHE A 71 7.05 6.09 -2.14
C PHE A 71 8.00 5.36 -1.17
N LEU A 72 7.40 4.56 -0.30
CA LEU A 72 8.11 3.58 0.52
C LEU A 72 8.66 2.45 -0.37
N GLU A 73 7.81 1.97 -1.27
CA GLU A 73 8.14 1.00 -2.33
C GLU A 73 7.32 1.31 -3.59
N TYR A 74 7.84 0.94 -4.75
CA TYR A 74 7.10 0.99 -6.00
C TYR A 74 7.63 -0.05 -6.99
N ALA A 75 6.75 -0.56 -7.86
CA ALA A 75 7.13 -1.50 -8.90
C ALA A 75 6.43 -1.18 -10.23
N LYS A 76 7.12 -1.45 -11.33
CA LYS A 76 6.53 -1.49 -12.68
C LYS A 76 6.22 -2.93 -13.02
N VAL A 77 4.94 -3.26 -13.16
CA VAL A 77 4.52 -4.64 -13.45
C VAL A 77 4.42 -4.91 -14.95
N PHE A 78 4.34 -6.20 -15.32
CA PHE A 78 4.06 -6.61 -16.70
C PHE A 78 2.78 -5.92 -17.22
N GLY A 79 2.89 -5.25 -18.37
CA GLY A 79 1.85 -4.37 -18.90
C GLY A 79 2.15 -2.87 -18.75
N GLY A 80 3.25 -2.50 -18.09
CA GLY A 80 3.78 -1.13 -18.10
C GLY A 80 3.16 -0.18 -17.08
N ASN A 81 2.25 -0.66 -16.23
CA ASN A 81 1.66 0.12 -15.15
C ASN A 81 2.55 0.12 -13.91
N TYR A 82 2.58 1.24 -13.21
CA TYR A 82 3.23 1.36 -11.92
C TYR A 82 2.23 1.12 -10.78
N TYR A 83 2.76 0.63 -9.67
CA TYR A 83 2.11 0.53 -8.38
C TYR A 83 3.09 1.02 -7.31
N GLY A 84 2.63 1.75 -6.31
CA GLY A 84 3.53 2.20 -5.23
C GLY A 84 2.80 2.65 -3.98
N THR A 85 3.43 2.41 -2.84
CA THR A 85 2.86 2.73 -1.52
C THR A 85 3.44 4.03 -0.99
N SER A 86 2.58 5.02 -0.72
CA SER A 86 2.97 6.36 -0.28
C SER A 86 3.66 6.31 1.08
N LEU A 87 4.90 6.80 1.16
CA LEU A 87 5.66 6.89 2.41
C LEU A 87 4.95 7.83 3.40
N PHE A 88 4.55 9.01 2.92
CA PHE A 88 3.90 10.03 3.75
C PHE A 88 2.58 9.52 4.36
N ALA A 89 1.77 8.81 3.58
CA ALA A 89 0.50 8.26 4.08
C ALA A 89 0.74 7.20 5.17
N ILE A 90 1.79 6.37 5.03
CA ILE A 90 2.17 5.40 6.06
C ILE A 90 2.59 6.13 7.34
N GLU A 91 3.55 7.05 7.24
CA GLU A 91 4.10 7.78 8.39
C GLU A 91 3.02 8.54 9.16
N GLU A 92 2.10 9.20 8.45
CA GLU A 92 1.00 9.94 9.05
C GLU A 92 0.07 9.02 9.86
N ASN A 93 -0.27 7.83 9.34
CA ASN A 93 -1.14 6.89 10.05
C ASN A 93 -0.44 6.24 11.25
N LEU A 94 0.85 5.88 11.11
CA LEU A 94 1.63 5.35 12.22
C LEU A 94 1.77 6.39 13.34
N ALA A 95 1.97 7.67 13.01
CA ALA A 95 2.02 8.76 14.00
C ALA A 95 0.69 8.96 14.75
N LYS A 96 -0.44 8.61 14.12
CA LYS A 96 -1.79 8.61 14.75
C LYS A 96 -2.03 7.37 15.63
N GLY A 97 -1.06 6.48 15.78
CA GLY A 97 -1.21 5.22 16.53
C GLY A 97 -2.05 4.17 15.78
N ILE A 98 -2.17 4.29 14.47
CA ILE A 98 -2.91 3.34 13.62
C ILE A 98 -1.90 2.32 13.09
N ASP A 99 -2.18 1.04 13.31
CA ASP A 99 -1.39 -0.04 12.71
C ASP A 99 -1.71 -0.14 11.22
N VAL A 100 -0.67 -0.21 10.38
CA VAL A 100 -0.83 -0.22 8.93
C VAL A 100 -0.34 -1.54 8.35
N PHE A 101 -1.16 -2.14 7.50
CA PHE A 101 -0.87 -3.36 6.77
C PHE A 101 -0.55 -3.04 5.30
N LEU A 102 0.62 -3.48 4.84
CA LEU A 102 0.98 -3.51 3.43
C LEU A 102 0.75 -4.90 2.84
N ASP A 103 0.01 -4.94 1.73
CA ASP A 103 -0.17 -6.11 0.87
C ASP A 103 0.70 -5.93 -0.39
N ILE A 104 1.97 -6.34 -0.31
CA ILE A 104 2.96 -6.13 -1.37
C ILE A 104 3.56 -7.45 -1.84
N ASP A 105 4.16 -7.44 -3.04
CA ASP A 105 4.89 -8.59 -3.56
C ASP A 105 6.33 -8.65 -3.04
N TRP A 106 7.09 -9.66 -3.50
CA TRP A 106 8.47 -9.87 -3.09
C TRP A 106 9.40 -8.72 -3.52
N GLN A 107 9.10 -8.02 -4.62
CA GLN A 107 9.92 -6.89 -5.09
C GLN A 107 9.76 -5.70 -4.16
N GLY A 108 8.52 -5.38 -3.78
CA GLY A 108 8.23 -4.33 -2.80
C GLY A 108 8.87 -4.66 -1.44
N ALA A 109 8.71 -5.90 -0.97
CA ALA A 109 9.31 -6.33 0.29
C ALA A 109 10.84 -6.25 0.28
N GLN A 110 11.48 -6.56 -0.85
CA GLN A 110 12.93 -6.43 -1.00
C GLN A 110 13.40 -4.96 -1.02
N GLN A 111 12.62 -4.04 -1.61
CA GLN A 111 12.94 -2.61 -1.58
C GLN A 111 12.91 -2.06 -0.16
N ILE A 112 11.88 -2.42 0.61
CA ILE A 112 11.74 -1.96 2.00
C ILE A 112 12.92 -2.46 2.85
N ARG A 113 13.37 -3.70 2.67
CA ARG A 113 14.51 -4.27 3.42
C ARG A 113 15.87 -3.66 3.09
N LYS A 114 16.01 -2.97 1.96
CA LYS A 114 17.27 -2.33 1.53
C LYS A 114 17.41 -0.89 2.00
N ARG A 115 16.32 -0.30 2.51
CA ARG A 115 16.34 0.99 3.19
C ARG A 115 16.71 0.78 4.65
#